data_AF-A0A5K0ZBN2-F1
#
_entry.id   AF-A0A5K0ZBN2-F1
#
_cell.length_a   1.000
_cell.length_b   1.000
_cell.length_c   1.000
_cell.angle_alpha   90.00
_cell.angle_beta   90.00
_cell.angle_gamma   90.00
#
_symmetry.space_group_name_H-M   'P 1'
#
loop_
_entity.id
_entity.type
_entity.pdbx_description
1 polymer ?
#
loop_
_entity_poly.entity_id
_entity_poly.type
_entity_poly.pdbx_seq_one_letter_code
_entity_poly.pdbx_strand_id
1 'polypeptide(L)'
;AYLINHMPSRVLNVQTPHSMLSGSREPSSLPLRVFGYVCFIHNHSPNIKSVFLSYSPTQKGYKCRDPSTGRAYVTKDITFLEHTSYFGENSLQGE
;
A
#
# COMPACT_ATOMS: atom_id res chain seq x y z
N ALA A 1 -8.16 6.62 5.81
CA ALA A 1 -7.44 7.41 6.83
C ALA A 1 -5.94 7.13 6.89
N TYR A 2 -5.44 5.94 6.50
CA TYR A 2 -4.03 5.56 6.65
C TYR A 2 -3.03 6.60 6.10
N LEU A 3 -3.09 6.88 4.79
CA LEU A 3 -2.13 7.79 4.14
C LEU A 3 -2.15 9.19 4.74
N ILE A 4 -3.32 9.78 4.95
CA ILE A 4 -3.46 11.15 5.51
C ILE A 4 -2.76 11.27 6.87
N ASN A 5 -2.81 10.22 7.69
CA ASN A 5 -2.16 10.22 8.99
C ASN A 5 -0.63 10.07 8.91
N HIS A 6 -0.11 9.52 7.81
CA HIS A 6 1.33 9.30 7.57
C HIS A 6 1.94 10.32 6.58
N MET A 7 1.15 11.24 6.03
CA MET A 7 1.66 12.31 5.16
C MET A 7 2.18 13.48 6.00
N PRO A 8 3.36 14.02 5.67
CA PRO A 8 3.85 15.24 6.31
C PRO A 8 2.96 16.43 5.91
N SER A 9 2.61 17.27 6.87
CA SER A 9 1.76 18.44 6.66
C SER A 9 2.51 19.74 6.97
N ARG A 10 2.39 20.75 6.09
CA ARG A 10 3.01 22.07 6.31
C ARG A 10 2.48 22.76 7.57
N VAL A 11 1.19 22.60 7.87
CA VAL A 11 0.56 23.16 9.08
C VAL A 11 1.12 22.54 10.36
N LEU A 12 1.69 21.32 10.26
CA LEU A 12 2.32 20.60 11.36
C LEU A 12 3.86 20.69 11.33
N ASN A 13 4.43 21.73 10.69
CA ASN A 13 5.89 21.86 10.51
C ASN A 13 6.52 20.64 9.82
N VAL A 14 5.86 20.10 8.79
CA VAL A 14 6.31 18.94 8.00
C VAL A 14 6.32 17.63 8.81
N GLN A 15 5.67 17.60 9.98
CA GLN A 15 5.41 16.36 10.72
C GLN A 15 4.14 15.67 10.23
N THR A 16 4.04 14.38 10.50
CA THR A 16 2.84 13.59 10.19
C THR A 16 1.83 13.72 11.34
N PRO A 17 0.52 13.75 11.07
CA PRO A 17 -0.49 13.73 12.13
C PRO A 17 -0.32 12.57 13.11
N HIS A 18 0.10 11.40 12.62
CA HIS A 18 0.37 10.23 13.44
C HIS A 18 1.47 10.47 14.48
N SER A 19 2.56 11.15 14.11
CA SER A 19 3.69 11.44 15.01
C SER A 19 3.33 12.39 16.16
N MET A 20 2.29 13.20 15.99
CA MET A 20 1.86 14.18 17.00
C MET A 20 0.98 13.58 18.10
N LEU A 21 0.52 12.33 17.93
CA LEU A 21 -0.35 11.67 18.89
C LEU A 21 0.48 11.09 20.05
N SER A 22 0.22 11.57 21.26
CA SER A 22 0.83 11.08 22.50
C SER A 22 0.56 9.59 22.69
N GLY A 23 1.62 8.79 22.87
CA GLY A 23 1.51 7.33 23.03
C GLY A 23 1.49 6.54 21.71
N SER A 24 1.85 7.16 20.58
CA SER A 24 2.11 6.49 19.30
C SER A 24 3.36 5.61 19.35
N ARG A 25 3.34 4.55 20.16
CA ARG A 25 4.29 3.45 20.00
C ARG A 25 3.92 2.76 18.70
N GLU A 26 4.85 2.61 17.76
CA GLU A 26 4.69 1.96 16.45
C GLU A 26 4.74 0.43 16.58
N PRO A 27 3.62 -0.33 16.58
CA PRO A 27 3.72 -1.78 16.69
C PRO A 27 3.18 -2.47 15.44
N SER A 28 2.62 -1.73 14.46
CA SER A 28 1.95 -2.32 13.30
C SER A 28 1.56 -1.33 12.17
N SER A 29 2.34 -0.28 11.92
CA SER A 29 2.15 0.50 10.69
C SER A 29 2.51 -0.36 9.48
N LEU A 30 1.75 -0.23 8.41
CA LEU A 30 2.06 -0.85 7.13
C LEU A 30 3.11 0.03 6.42
N PRO A 31 4.26 -0.52 6.03
CA PRO A 31 5.21 0.22 5.20
C PRO A 31 4.52 0.97 4.04
N LEU A 32 4.97 2.19 3.78
CA LEU A 32 4.56 2.91 2.57
C LEU A 32 5.08 2.16 1.35
N ARG A 33 4.24 2.01 0.32
CA ARG A 33 4.46 1.22 -0.89
C ARG A 33 3.97 1.96 -2.10
N VAL A 34 4.56 1.67 -3.25
CA VAL A 34 4.23 2.36 -4.51
C VAL A 34 3.00 1.75 -5.18
N PHE A 35 1.97 2.55 -5.43
CA PHE A 35 0.74 2.10 -6.10
C PHE A 35 1.01 1.65 -7.54
N GLY A 36 0.23 0.67 -8.01
CA GLY A 36 0.29 0.18 -9.39
C GLY A 36 1.36 -0.89 -9.67
N TYR A 37 2.20 -1.20 -8.68
CA TYR A 37 3.22 -2.25 -8.80
C TYR A 37 2.66 -3.66 -8.58
N VAL A 38 3.38 -4.63 -9.13
CA VAL A 38 3.10 -6.05 -8.96
C VAL A 38 3.31 -6.45 -7.50
N CYS A 39 2.39 -7.26 -6.99
CA CYS A 39 2.49 -7.87 -5.67
C CYS A 39 1.98 -9.32 -5.70
N PHE A 40 2.42 -10.14 -4.75
CA PHE A 40 2.06 -11.54 -4.62
C PHE A 40 1.45 -11.81 -3.25
N ILE A 41 0.19 -12.19 -3.24
CA ILE A 41 -0.57 -12.48 -2.02
C ILE A 41 -0.37 -13.94 -1.63
N HIS A 42 0.04 -14.20 -0.39
CA HIS A 42 0.35 -15.55 0.13
C HIS A 42 -0.88 -16.31 0.69
N ASN A 43 -2.10 -15.96 0.28
CA ASN A 43 -3.33 -16.52 0.86
C ASN A 43 -3.61 -17.98 0.42
N HIS A 44 -2.99 -18.44 -0.67
CA HIS A 44 -3.13 -19.80 -1.20
C HIS A 44 -1.83 -20.24 -1.87
N SER A 45 -1.60 -21.55 -1.93
CA SER A 45 -0.58 -22.16 -2.78
C SER A 45 -1.24 -22.59 -4.09
N PRO A 46 -0.97 -21.98 -5.25
CA PRO A 46 0.07 -20.97 -5.53
C PRO A 46 -0.33 -19.53 -5.18
N ASN A 47 0.70 -18.68 -4.95
CA ASN A 47 0.56 -17.25 -4.68
C ASN A 47 -0.23 -16.53 -5.78
N ILE A 48 -1.03 -15.55 -5.39
CA ILE A 48 -1.87 -14.79 -6.33
C ILE A 48 -1.10 -13.54 -6.79
N LYS A 49 -0.73 -13.49 -8.07
CA LYS A 49 -0.18 -12.28 -8.69
C LYS A 49 -1.27 -11.21 -8.77
N SER A 50 -1.00 -10.04 -8.23
CA SER A 50 -1.95 -8.94 -8.07
C SER A 50 -1.29 -7.58 -8.29
N VAL A 51 -2.11 -6.54 -8.31
CA VAL A 51 -1.69 -5.13 -8.37
C VAL A 51 -2.02 -4.47 -7.05
N PHE A 52 -1.06 -3.75 -6.48
CA PHE A 52 -1.31 -2.93 -5.31
C PHE A 52 -2.08 -1.66 -5.67
N LEU A 53 -3.23 -1.45 -5.05
CA LEU A 53 -4.11 -0.33 -5.36
C LEU A 53 -4.14 0.74 -4.28
N SER A 54 -4.28 0.34 -3.02
CA SER A 54 -4.44 1.29 -1.91
C SER A 54 -4.23 0.63 -0.56
N TYR A 55 -4.24 1.43 0.50
CA TYR A 55 -4.39 0.93 1.87
C TYR A 55 -5.87 0.69 2.17
N SER A 56 -6.20 -0.33 2.95
CA SER A 56 -7.58 -0.55 3.38
C SER A 56 -8.01 0.51 4.40
N PRO A 57 -9.21 1.09 4.26
CA PRO A 57 -9.71 2.10 5.19
C PRO A 57 -10.22 1.51 6.51
N THR A 58 -10.66 0.24 6.50
CA THR A 58 -11.35 -0.41 7.61
C THR A 58 -10.52 -1.49 8.30
N GLN A 59 -9.51 -2.01 7.62
CA GLN A 59 -8.66 -3.09 8.14
C GLN A 59 -7.20 -2.70 7.96
N LYS A 60 -6.33 -3.17 8.85
CA LYS A 60 -4.88 -3.02 8.64
C LYS A 60 -4.45 -4.01 7.54
N GLY A 61 -4.43 -3.57 6.29
CA GLY A 61 -3.88 -4.34 5.18
C GLY A 61 -3.76 -3.51 3.90
N TYR A 62 -3.04 -4.07 2.95
CA TYR A 62 -2.93 -3.57 1.58
C TYR A 62 -4.12 -4.09 0.77
N LYS A 63 -4.77 -3.19 0.04
CA LYS A 63 -5.80 -3.50 -0.94
C LYS A 63 -5.12 -3.79 -2.28
N CYS A 64 -5.29 -5.02 -2.73
CA CYS A 64 -4.73 -5.49 -3.99
C CYS A 64 -5.84 -6.08 -4.86
N ARG A 65 -5.63 -6.10 -6.18
CA ARG A 65 -6.57 -6.68 -7.13
C ARG A 65 -5.85 -7.66 -8.02
N ASP A 66 -6.41 -8.86 -8.13
CA ASP A 66 -6.04 -9.83 -9.14
C ASP A 66 -6.66 -9.39 -10.47
N PRO A 67 -5.85 -9.04 -11.49
CA PRO A 67 -6.37 -8.57 -12.78
C PRO A 67 -6.96 -9.69 -13.64
N SER A 68 -6.60 -10.94 -13.37
CA SER A 68 -7.12 -12.09 -14.13
C SER A 68 -8.56 -12.43 -13.75
N THR A 69 -8.88 -12.36 -12.45
CA THR A 69 -10.22 -12.64 -11.93
C THR A 69 -11.01 -11.37 -11.61
N GLY A 70 -10.35 -10.22 -11.56
CA GLY A 70 -10.90 -8.95 -11.10
C GLY A 70 -11.11 -8.88 -9.58
N ARG A 71 -10.81 -9.95 -8.83
CA ARG A 71 -11.07 -10.07 -7.38
C ARG A 71 -10.18 -9.14 -6.57
N ALA A 72 -10.76 -8.48 -5.58
CA ALA A 72 -10.03 -7.63 -4.64
C ALA A 72 -9.74 -8.38 -3.34
N TYR A 73 -8.57 -8.09 -2.76
CA TYR A 73 -8.07 -8.68 -1.54
C TYR A 73 -7.57 -7.59 -0.60
N VAL A 74 -7.71 -7.81 0.70
CA VAL A 74 -7.09 -7.00 1.75
C VAL A 74 -6.24 -7.92 2.61
N THR A 75 -4.93 -7.70 2.64
CA THR A 75 -4.00 -8.57 3.39
C THR A 75 -2.74 -7.81 3.78
N LYS A 76 -2.06 -8.27 4.84
CA LYS A 76 -0.69 -7.86 5.16
C LYS A 76 0.35 -8.81 4.61
N ASP A 77 -0.06 -10.05 4.33
CA ASP A 77 0.84 -11.12 3.91
C ASP A 77 0.99 -11.10 2.39
N ILE A 78 1.94 -10.27 1.96
CA ILE A 78 2.15 -9.92 0.57
C ILE A 78 3.62 -9.59 0.32
N THR A 79 4.14 -10.05 -0.81
CA THR A 79 5.45 -9.67 -1.34
C THR A 79 5.28 -8.62 -2.42
N PHE A 80 6.00 -7.50 -2.33
CA PHE A 80 5.97 -6.43 -3.34
C PHE A 80 7.15 -6.57 -4.29
N LEU A 81 6.88 -6.37 -5.58
CA LEU A 81 7.90 -6.22 -6.62
C LEU A 81 7.86 -4.78 -7.13
N GLU A 82 8.39 -3.86 -6.31
CA GLU A 82 8.32 -2.39 -6.52
C GLU A 82 9.20 -1.89 -7.69
N HIS A 83 9.82 -2.78 -8.46
CA HIS A 83 10.55 -2.46 -9.69
C HIS A 83 9.80 -2.89 -10.95
N THR A 84 8.62 -3.51 -10.81
CA THR A 84 7.81 -3.98 -11.93
C THR A 84 6.43 -3.36 -11.86
N SER A 85 6.21 -2.33 -12.69
CA SER A 85 4.88 -1.81 -12.96
C SER A 85 4.01 -2.92 -13.53
N TYR A 86 2.77 -3.05 -13.04
CA TYR A 86 1.83 -3.99 -13.65
C TYR A 86 1.40 -3.54 -15.06
N PHE A 87 1.31 -2.23 -15.28
CA PHE A 87 0.79 -1.63 -16.52
C PHE A 87 1.87 -1.47 -17.61
N GLY A 88 3.07 -2.02 -17.42
CA GLY A 88 4.22 -1.81 -18.30
C GLY A 88 4.97 -0.49 -18.02
N GLU A 89 6.04 -0.25 -18.77
CA GLU A 89 6.75 1.04 -18.78
C GLU A 89 5.87 2.08 -19.50
N ASN A 90 5.06 2.80 -18.73
CA ASN A 90 4.39 3.98 -19.24
C ASN A 90 5.33 5.19 -19.04
N SER A 91 5.71 5.83 -20.13
CA SER A 91 6.47 7.09 -20.20
C SER A 91 5.78 8.29 -19.52
N LEU A 92 4.62 8.09 -18.90
CA LEU A 92 3.79 9.12 -18.24
C LEU A 92 3.86 9.06 -16.71
N GLN A 93 4.80 8.29 -16.13
CA GLN A 93 4.99 8.27 -14.68
C GLN A 93 5.79 9.52 -14.23
N GLY A 94 5.15 10.69 -14.38
CA GLY A 94 5.49 11.95 -13.72
C GLY A 94 6.74 12.67 -14.20
N GLU A 95 6.58 13.59 -15.16
CA GLU A 95 7.23 14.91 -15.03
C GLU A 95 6.50 15.76 -13.98
#